data_AF-A0A954YVV1-F1
#
_entry.id   AF-A0A954YVV1-F1
#
_cell.length_a   1.000
_cell.length_b   1.000
_cell.length_c   1.000
_cell.angle_alpha   90.00
_cell.angle_beta   90.00
_cell.angle_gamma   90.00
#
_symmetry.space_group_name_H-M   'P 1'
#
loop_
_entity.id
_entity.type
_entity.pdbx_description
1 polymer ?
#
loop_
_entity_poly.entity_id
_entity_poly.type
_entity_poly.pdbx_seq_one_letter_code
_entity_poly.pdbx_strand_id
1 'polypeptide(L)'
;MTGAYLEVLLTGVTGFLGHYLLAELLAHPRVRCHVVLRPPVLRSCDRLERLLAEIGLDLRALMSQQRVVPIEGALPDGIASENFSKVDLILHAAGNTTFQGNGSGEPAHTNIDGTRAMLSLAKATGVRRFVYVSTAYVCGDGIGHQPEAFSSTVPRLRNDYERSKWEAEKLVWEWGCKHGIATICRPSILFGHSATGRASATKGLYLVARATEILARAMDTKNSLNRHQIPLRILGRGDATCNIVPVDWAAQHIAQIALDNASESTVHHVTNPDPPTHQDVKTWLEAYFDIGGGQFSDATWPLEDPNHYEDLFYSLGNICRDYFRHGLTFESRCAAEIPTGRRLIDRESFARCIKYAQDTNWCRTSAETFELRRPAGNFDPKWYFENFLPRTVPRSIISQVDELTAIVKYTITGPVSGCWVCRFEKGQLLDVHTGVGSPRPQFEYRLSYDDLVDVVSRKRPLQEVFFLGRAEMLGDIERALKMVPIITEFLNQFPVTCSGNDAAVSCTGEAC
;
A
#
# COMPACT_ATOMS: atom_id res chain seq x y z
N MET A 1 -8.91 21.34 -41.54
CA MET A 1 -8.97 21.78 -40.13
C MET A 1 -8.23 20.76 -39.28
N THR A 2 -7.01 21.05 -38.85
CA THR A 2 -6.20 20.19 -37.97
C THR A 2 -6.82 20.20 -36.57
N GLY A 3 -7.53 19.14 -36.18
CA GLY A 3 -8.21 19.09 -34.87
C GLY A 3 -7.22 19.09 -33.71
N ALA A 4 -7.35 20.04 -32.79
CA ALA A 4 -6.51 20.15 -31.61
C ALA A 4 -6.66 18.92 -30.69
N TYR A 5 -5.59 18.57 -29.95
CA TYR A 5 -5.65 17.59 -28.88
C TYR A 5 -6.51 18.10 -27.72
N LEU A 6 -7.19 17.19 -27.02
CA LEU A 6 -7.66 17.42 -25.66
C LEU A 6 -6.46 17.29 -24.73
N GLU A 7 -6.12 18.35 -24.03
CA GLU A 7 -4.94 18.45 -23.18
C GLU A 7 -5.32 18.14 -21.72
N VAL A 8 -4.87 16.99 -21.21
CA VAL A 8 -5.22 16.48 -19.88
C VAL A 8 -4.03 16.56 -18.93
N LEU A 9 -4.17 17.24 -17.79
CA LEU A 9 -3.20 17.17 -16.70
C LEU A 9 -3.57 16.03 -15.74
N LEU A 10 -2.72 15.02 -15.64
CA LEU A 10 -2.92 13.83 -14.81
C LEU A 10 -1.91 13.77 -13.66
N THR A 11 -2.41 13.70 -12.43
CA THR A 11 -1.57 13.45 -11.25
C THR A 11 -1.71 11.99 -10.78
N GLY A 12 -0.69 11.45 -10.11
CA GLY A 12 -0.78 10.10 -9.51
C GLY A 12 -0.54 8.96 -10.51
N VAL A 13 0.00 9.29 -11.68
CA VAL A 13 0.25 8.34 -12.79
C VAL A 13 1.13 7.15 -12.39
N THR A 14 2.02 7.29 -11.41
CA THR A 14 2.90 6.22 -10.91
C THR A 14 2.24 5.34 -9.83
N GLY A 15 0.98 5.62 -9.49
CA GLY A 15 0.18 4.89 -8.52
C GLY A 15 -0.56 3.69 -9.11
N PHE A 16 -1.28 2.95 -8.26
CA PHE A 16 -1.96 1.71 -8.65
C PHE A 16 -3.03 1.91 -9.73
N LEU A 17 -3.85 2.97 -9.61
CA LEU A 17 -4.88 3.31 -10.59
C LEU A 17 -4.34 4.19 -11.74
N GLY A 18 -3.40 5.11 -11.44
CA GLY A 18 -3.06 6.22 -12.32
C GLY A 18 -2.46 5.84 -13.68
N HIS A 19 -1.67 4.77 -13.76
CA HIS A 19 -1.09 4.32 -15.04
C HIS A 19 -2.13 3.63 -15.93
N TYR A 20 -3.15 3.00 -15.35
CA TYR A 20 -4.31 2.51 -16.11
C TYR A 20 -5.16 3.68 -16.61
N LEU A 21 -5.40 4.71 -15.78
CA LEU A 21 -6.07 5.93 -16.25
C LEU A 21 -5.34 6.58 -17.43
N LEU A 22 -4.00 6.61 -17.39
CA LEU A 22 -3.21 7.09 -18.51
C LEU A 22 -3.45 6.24 -19.77
N ALA A 23 -3.41 4.92 -19.65
CA ALA A 23 -3.64 4.01 -20.77
C ALA A 23 -5.04 4.22 -21.40
N GLU A 24 -6.08 4.30 -20.57
CA GLU A 24 -7.47 4.51 -21.00
C GLU A 24 -7.68 5.87 -21.67
N LEU A 25 -7.10 6.95 -21.12
CA LEU A 25 -7.12 8.27 -21.74
C LEU A 25 -6.42 8.27 -23.11
N LEU A 26 -5.26 7.59 -23.20
CA LEU A 26 -4.47 7.55 -24.42
C LEU A 26 -5.03 6.61 -25.50
N ALA A 27 -5.97 5.73 -25.16
CA ALA A 27 -6.72 4.96 -26.15
C ALA A 27 -7.48 5.89 -27.12
N HIS A 28 -7.84 7.10 -26.69
CA HIS A 28 -8.39 8.12 -27.58
C HIS A 28 -7.26 8.86 -28.33
N PRO A 29 -7.18 8.80 -29.68
CA PRO A 29 -6.03 9.27 -30.44
C PRO A 29 -5.82 10.79 -30.38
N ARG A 30 -6.83 11.55 -29.95
CA ARG A 30 -6.78 13.01 -29.80
C ARG A 30 -6.62 13.46 -28.34
N VAL A 31 -6.19 12.60 -27.43
CA VAL A 31 -5.85 12.99 -26.05
C VAL A 31 -4.33 13.08 -25.89
N ARG A 32 -3.84 14.19 -25.34
CA ARG A 32 -2.47 14.34 -24.85
C ARG A 32 -2.50 14.46 -23.32
N CYS A 33 -1.63 13.72 -22.65
CA CYS A 33 -1.55 13.73 -21.19
C CYS A 33 -0.25 14.41 -20.72
N HIS A 34 -0.42 15.48 -19.97
CA HIS A 34 0.62 16.09 -19.14
C HIS A 34 0.66 15.34 -17.81
N VAL A 35 1.71 14.56 -17.56
CA VAL A 35 1.76 13.67 -16.40
C VAL A 35 2.67 14.25 -15.31
N VAL A 36 2.12 14.45 -14.12
CA VAL A 36 2.87 15.03 -12.99
C VAL A 36 3.72 13.96 -12.32
N LEU A 37 5.04 14.15 -12.33
CA LEU A 37 6.03 13.24 -11.79
C LEU A 37 6.83 13.90 -10.66
N ARG A 38 6.91 13.19 -9.54
CA ARG A 38 7.65 13.65 -8.36
C ARG A 38 9.16 13.62 -8.63
N PRO A 39 9.92 14.65 -8.21
CA PRO A 39 11.38 14.59 -8.16
C PRO A 39 11.91 13.41 -7.32
N PRO A 40 13.05 12.80 -7.68
CA PRO A 40 13.76 13.01 -8.94
C PRO A 40 12.97 12.41 -10.12
N VAL A 41 12.71 13.23 -11.15
CA VAL A 41 11.83 12.88 -12.28
C VAL A 41 12.28 11.61 -12.99
N LEU A 42 13.58 11.40 -13.14
CA LEU A 42 14.15 10.19 -13.74
C LEU A 42 13.61 8.91 -13.07
N ARG A 43 13.60 8.85 -11.74
CA ARG A 43 13.09 7.68 -11.00
C ARG A 43 11.59 7.50 -11.21
N SER A 44 10.85 8.60 -11.24
CA SER A 44 9.40 8.58 -11.50
C SER A 44 9.09 8.12 -12.92
N CYS A 45 9.90 8.52 -13.91
CA CYS A 45 9.85 8.03 -15.28
C CYS A 45 10.16 6.52 -15.34
N ASP A 46 11.25 6.05 -14.72
CA ASP A 46 11.60 4.62 -14.72
C ASP A 46 10.51 3.75 -14.10
N ARG A 47 9.83 4.26 -13.06
CA ARG A 47 8.67 3.58 -12.48
C ARG A 47 7.50 3.56 -13.46
N LEU A 48 7.17 4.69 -14.09
CA LEU A 48 6.09 4.77 -15.07
C LEU A 48 6.36 3.89 -16.29
N GLU A 49 7.58 3.88 -16.81
CA GLU A 49 8.02 3.06 -17.94
C GLU A 49 7.78 1.57 -17.66
N ARG A 50 8.17 1.08 -16.47
CA ARG A 50 7.89 -0.30 -16.05
C ARG A 50 6.39 -0.60 -15.95
N LEU A 51 5.62 0.28 -15.32
CA LEU A 51 4.17 0.10 -15.17
C LEU A 51 3.44 0.03 -16.51
N LEU A 52 3.86 0.84 -17.48
CA LEU A 52 3.30 0.88 -18.83
C LEU A 52 3.77 -0.30 -19.69
N ALA A 53 5.04 -0.69 -19.60
CA ALA A 53 5.57 -1.84 -20.33
C ALA A 53 4.82 -3.14 -19.99
N GLU A 54 4.48 -3.32 -18.72
CA GLU A 54 3.68 -4.46 -18.23
C GLU A 54 2.24 -4.51 -18.80
N ILE A 55 1.73 -3.42 -19.37
CA ILE A 55 0.44 -3.38 -20.13
C ILE A 55 0.65 -3.14 -21.63
N GLY A 56 1.86 -3.37 -22.12
CA GLY A 56 2.17 -3.29 -23.55
C GLY A 56 2.27 -1.87 -24.11
N LEU A 57 2.50 -0.86 -23.25
CA LEU A 57 2.69 0.53 -23.67
C LEU A 57 4.15 0.96 -23.51
N ASP A 58 4.71 1.57 -24.55
CA ASP A 58 6.06 2.14 -24.56
C ASP A 58 6.00 3.64 -24.22
N LEU A 59 6.48 3.99 -23.03
CA LEU A 59 6.54 5.39 -22.57
C LEU A 59 7.37 6.27 -23.51
N ARG A 60 8.49 5.77 -24.04
CA ARG A 60 9.40 6.54 -24.90
C ARG A 60 8.73 6.85 -26.22
N ALA A 61 8.03 5.87 -26.81
CA ALA A 61 7.24 6.08 -28.02
C ALA A 61 6.10 7.10 -27.79
N LEU A 62 5.40 7.02 -26.66
CA LEU A 62 4.36 7.98 -26.30
C LEU A 62 4.92 9.40 -26.10
N MET A 63 6.10 9.53 -25.52
CA MET A 63 6.79 10.82 -25.37
C MET A 63 7.28 11.37 -26.71
N SER A 64 7.85 10.53 -27.58
CA SER A 64 8.31 10.97 -28.91
C SER A 64 7.15 11.42 -29.80
N GLN A 65 5.99 10.81 -29.65
CA GLN A 65 4.74 11.22 -30.31
C GLN A 65 4.09 12.45 -29.64
N GLN A 66 4.67 12.98 -28.56
CA GLN A 66 4.09 14.03 -27.72
C GLN A 66 2.68 13.68 -27.24
N ARG A 67 2.37 12.39 -27.04
CA ARG A 67 1.11 11.93 -26.42
C ARG A 67 1.21 11.99 -24.90
N VAL A 68 2.41 11.81 -24.36
CA VAL A 68 2.74 11.97 -22.93
C VAL A 68 3.80 13.04 -22.75
N VAL A 69 3.53 14.02 -21.90
CA VAL A 69 4.46 15.10 -21.57
C VAL A 69 4.70 15.06 -20.06
N PRO A 70 5.89 14.61 -19.60
CA PRO A 70 6.23 14.65 -18.19
C PRO A 70 6.34 16.08 -17.67
N ILE A 71 5.73 16.34 -16.51
CA ILE A 71 5.86 17.61 -15.80
C ILE A 71 6.40 17.31 -14.41
N GLU A 72 7.47 18.01 -14.03
CA GLU A 72 8.01 17.91 -12.68
C GLU A 72 7.03 18.54 -11.67
N GLY A 73 6.72 17.83 -10.58
CA GLY A 73 5.90 18.39 -9.52
C GLY A 73 5.69 17.46 -8.33
N ALA A 74 5.54 18.05 -7.16
CA ALA A 74 5.17 17.37 -5.93
C ALA A 74 3.99 18.10 -5.30
N LEU A 75 3.00 17.35 -4.84
CA LEU A 75 1.88 17.93 -4.10
C LEU A 75 2.20 17.89 -2.60
N PRO A 76 1.98 18.98 -1.84
CA PRO A 76 1.42 20.29 -2.26
C PRO A 76 2.44 21.32 -2.77
N ASP A 77 3.74 21.00 -2.74
CA ASP A 77 4.86 21.93 -2.96
C ASP A 77 4.89 22.64 -4.33
N GLY A 78 4.12 22.14 -5.29
CA GLY A 78 3.89 22.81 -6.57
C GLY A 78 4.20 21.91 -7.77
N ILE A 79 3.70 22.34 -8.93
CA ILE A 79 3.96 21.71 -10.23
C ILE A 79 4.71 22.75 -11.07
N ALA A 80 5.88 22.38 -11.59
CA ALA A 80 6.73 23.26 -12.38
C ALA A 80 5.94 23.84 -13.56
N SER A 81 5.82 25.16 -13.56
CA SER A 81 5.01 25.89 -14.53
C SER A 81 5.84 26.26 -15.74
N GLU A 82 5.58 25.64 -16.89
CA GLU A 82 6.09 26.23 -18.14
C GLU A 82 5.00 26.57 -19.16
N ASN A 83 3.85 25.89 -19.20
CA ASN A 83 2.69 26.41 -19.97
C ASN A 83 1.35 25.71 -19.70
N PHE A 84 0.74 25.90 -18.53
CA PHE A 84 -0.59 25.33 -18.25
C PHE A 84 -1.76 26.06 -18.94
N SER A 85 -1.48 27.11 -19.74
CA SER A 85 -2.49 27.87 -20.52
C SER A 85 -3.22 27.03 -21.58
N LYS A 86 -2.82 25.77 -21.76
CA LYS A 86 -3.38 24.82 -22.73
C LYS A 86 -4.11 23.64 -22.09
N VAL A 87 -4.22 23.53 -20.75
CA VAL A 87 -4.89 22.37 -20.13
C VAL A 87 -6.40 22.50 -20.21
N ASP A 88 -7.06 21.53 -20.85
CA ASP A 88 -8.52 21.44 -20.93
C ASP A 88 -9.13 20.79 -19.69
N LEU A 89 -8.48 19.76 -19.16
CA LEU A 89 -9.00 18.91 -18.09
C LEU A 89 -7.91 18.58 -17.09
N ILE A 90 -8.23 18.67 -15.79
CA ILE A 90 -7.39 18.12 -14.72
C ILE A 90 -8.03 16.82 -14.22
N LEU A 91 -7.30 15.71 -14.29
CA LEU A 91 -7.66 14.45 -13.64
C LEU A 91 -6.73 14.25 -12.44
N HIS A 92 -7.22 14.61 -11.26
CA HIS A 92 -6.48 14.53 -10.01
C HIS A 92 -6.68 13.16 -9.35
N ALA A 93 -5.77 12.22 -9.65
CA ALA A 93 -5.76 10.87 -9.09
C ALA A 93 -4.62 10.61 -8.09
N ALA A 94 -3.86 11.65 -7.73
CA ALA A 94 -2.83 11.52 -6.71
C ALA A 94 -3.48 11.48 -5.31
N GLY A 95 -3.03 10.55 -4.48
CA GLY A 95 -3.44 10.50 -3.09
C GLY A 95 -2.55 9.55 -2.28
N ASN A 96 -2.31 9.92 -1.02
CA ASN A 96 -1.70 9.03 -0.05
C ASN A 96 -2.79 8.13 0.54
N THR A 97 -2.60 6.81 0.45
CA THR A 97 -3.55 5.79 0.89
C THR A 97 -3.15 5.14 2.23
N THR A 98 -2.31 5.81 3.02
CA THR A 98 -1.89 5.32 4.34
C THR A 98 -3.04 5.53 5.31
N PHE A 99 -3.52 4.45 5.94
CA PHE A 99 -4.75 4.49 6.75
C PHE A 99 -4.58 5.31 8.02
N GLN A 100 -3.42 5.20 8.68
CA GLN A 100 -3.10 5.96 9.88
C GLN A 100 -2.05 7.01 9.55
N GLY A 101 -2.25 8.21 10.07
CA GLY A 101 -1.31 9.28 9.90
C GLY A 101 0.01 8.97 10.58
N ASN A 102 1.10 9.41 9.97
CA ASN A 102 2.42 9.35 10.56
C ASN A 102 2.79 10.72 11.15
N GLY A 103 3.91 10.80 11.87
CA GLY A 103 4.42 12.07 12.39
C GLY A 103 4.77 13.12 11.31
N SER A 104 4.65 12.80 10.01
CA SER A 104 4.89 13.73 8.91
C SER A 104 3.62 14.44 8.40
N GLY A 105 2.47 14.26 9.05
CA GLY A 105 1.21 14.91 8.66
C GLY A 105 0.53 14.29 7.42
N GLU A 106 1.03 13.15 6.94
CA GLU A 106 0.32 12.32 5.96
C GLU A 106 -0.83 11.58 6.66
N PRO A 107 -1.91 11.19 5.96
CA PRO A 107 -2.20 11.45 4.54
C PRO A 107 -2.78 12.85 4.26
N ALA A 108 -3.06 13.65 5.30
CA ALA A 108 -3.69 14.97 5.19
C ALA A 108 -2.91 15.94 4.30
N HIS A 109 -1.58 15.99 4.45
CA HIS A 109 -0.73 16.86 3.66
C HIS A 109 -0.86 16.63 2.14
N THR A 110 -0.66 15.40 1.67
CA THR A 110 -0.83 15.08 0.25
C THR A 110 -2.30 15.22 -0.19
N ASN A 111 -3.26 14.71 0.59
CA ASN A 111 -4.64 14.59 0.13
C ASN A 111 -5.39 15.93 0.18
N ILE A 112 -5.24 16.72 1.24
CA ILE A 112 -5.97 17.97 1.45
C ILE A 112 -5.21 19.13 0.82
N ASP A 113 -3.96 19.35 1.22
CA ASP A 113 -3.18 20.48 0.74
C ASP A 113 -2.85 20.31 -0.74
N GLY A 114 -2.55 19.08 -1.18
CA GLY A 114 -2.38 18.75 -2.60
C GLY A 114 -3.62 19.04 -3.42
N THR A 115 -4.81 18.67 -2.93
CA THR A 115 -6.08 19.00 -3.60
C THR A 115 -6.28 20.52 -3.67
N ARG A 116 -5.99 21.27 -2.60
CA ARG A 116 -6.08 22.73 -2.59
C ARG A 116 -5.14 23.39 -3.60
N ALA A 117 -3.93 22.85 -3.75
CA ALA A 117 -2.98 23.29 -4.78
C ALA A 117 -3.52 23.02 -6.19
N MET A 118 -4.11 21.83 -6.43
CA MET A 118 -4.72 21.50 -7.72
C MET A 118 -5.94 22.35 -8.06
N LEU A 119 -6.79 22.71 -7.08
CA LEU A 119 -7.92 23.62 -7.29
C LEU A 119 -7.44 25.06 -7.57
N SER A 120 -6.36 25.49 -6.91
CA SER A 120 -5.71 26.77 -7.21
C SER A 120 -5.16 26.80 -8.63
N LEU A 121 -4.52 25.70 -9.07
CA LEU A 121 -4.06 25.54 -10.44
C LEU A 121 -5.22 25.55 -11.43
N ALA A 122 -6.28 24.78 -11.18
CA ALA A 122 -7.48 24.76 -12.01
C ALA A 122 -8.08 26.15 -12.25
N LYS A 123 -8.11 26.97 -11.20
CA LYS A 123 -8.55 28.37 -11.28
C LYS A 123 -7.60 29.22 -12.10
N ALA A 124 -6.28 29.06 -11.92
CA ALA A 124 -5.27 29.84 -12.63
C ALA A 124 -5.22 29.52 -14.14
N THR A 125 -5.52 28.27 -14.52
CA THR A 125 -5.46 27.80 -15.90
C THR A 125 -6.77 27.95 -16.66
N GLY A 126 -7.88 28.16 -15.95
CA GLY A 126 -9.21 28.23 -16.56
C GLY A 126 -9.63 26.91 -17.21
N VAL A 127 -9.30 25.77 -16.60
CA VAL A 127 -9.66 24.45 -17.13
C VAL A 127 -11.17 24.33 -17.33
N ARG A 128 -11.58 23.56 -18.34
CA ARG A 128 -12.98 23.30 -18.63
C ARG A 128 -13.58 22.23 -17.73
N ARG A 129 -12.74 21.37 -17.15
CA ARG A 129 -13.18 20.28 -16.27
C ARG A 129 -12.14 19.92 -15.21
N PHE A 130 -12.62 19.62 -14.00
CA PHE A 130 -11.82 19.11 -12.91
C PHE A 130 -12.40 17.78 -12.42
N VAL A 131 -11.69 16.68 -12.64
CA VAL A 131 -12.09 15.34 -12.21
C VAL A 131 -11.24 14.94 -11.01
N TYR A 132 -11.87 14.64 -9.89
CA TYR A 132 -11.24 14.22 -8.65
C TYR A 132 -11.50 12.75 -8.39
N VAL A 133 -10.43 11.95 -8.22
CA VAL A 133 -10.58 10.57 -7.77
C VAL A 133 -10.59 10.55 -6.24
N SER A 134 -11.78 10.35 -5.67
CA SER A 134 -12.04 10.19 -4.25
C SER A 134 -12.04 8.70 -3.84
N THR A 135 -12.90 8.30 -2.91
CA THR A 135 -13.16 6.91 -2.51
C THR A 135 -14.63 6.75 -2.10
N ALA A 136 -15.23 5.59 -2.36
CA ALA A 136 -16.60 5.30 -1.94
C ALA A 136 -16.75 5.33 -0.40
N TYR A 137 -15.65 5.13 0.33
CA TYR A 137 -15.64 5.08 1.79
C TYR A 137 -15.59 6.46 2.48
N VAL A 138 -15.68 7.57 1.74
CA VAL A 138 -15.91 8.89 2.36
C VAL A 138 -17.25 8.99 3.09
N CYS A 139 -18.15 8.02 2.90
CA CYS A 139 -19.37 7.87 3.69
C CYS A 139 -19.14 7.33 5.11
N GLY A 140 -17.90 6.97 5.49
CA GLY A 140 -17.55 6.47 6.82
C GLY A 140 -18.35 5.22 7.20
N ASP A 141 -18.76 5.13 8.46
CA ASP A 141 -19.61 4.07 9.02
C ASP A 141 -21.10 4.18 8.66
N GLY A 142 -21.42 4.88 7.57
CA GLY A 142 -22.76 4.98 7.01
C GLY A 142 -23.49 3.63 6.98
N ILE A 143 -24.81 3.67 7.20
CA ILE A 143 -25.63 2.46 7.25
C ILE A 143 -26.41 2.34 5.95
N GLY A 144 -26.38 1.15 5.34
CA GLY A 144 -27.23 0.81 4.21
C GLY A 144 -26.81 1.44 2.89
N HIS A 145 -27.80 1.92 2.15
CA HIS A 145 -27.65 2.41 0.78
C HIS A 145 -27.10 3.84 0.73
N GLN A 146 -26.00 4.03 -0.01
CA GLN A 146 -25.34 5.31 -0.19
C GLN A 146 -25.62 5.88 -1.59
N PRO A 147 -26.30 7.04 -1.71
CA PRO A 147 -26.62 7.64 -3.00
C PRO A 147 -25.41 8.29 -3.68
N GLU A 148 -25.46 8.46 -5.01
CA GLU A 148 -24.47 9.24 -5.78
C GLU A 148 -24.66 10.75 -5.55
N ALA A 149 -24.45 11.19 -4.32
CA ALA A 149 -24.58 12.57 -3.90
C ALA A 149 -23.45 12.97 -2.95
N PHE A 150 -23.13 14.27 -2.96
CA PHE A 150 -22.31 14.85 -1.92
C PHE A 150 -23.14 15.08 -0.65
N SER A 151 -22.56 14.79 0.51
CA SER A 151 -23.15 15.10 1.81
C SER A 151 -22.22 16.02 2.59
N SER A 152 -22.75 17.15 3.05
CA SER A 152 -22.01 18.09 3.90
C SER A 152 -21.92 17.63 5.36
N THR A 153 -22.71 16.63 5.76
CA THR A 153 -22.64 16.02 7.09
C THR A 153 -21.37 15.19 7.19
N VAL A 154 -20.55 15.49 8.20
CA VAL A 154 -19.34 14.71 8.49
C VAL A 154 -19.76 13.33 8.99
N PRO A 155 -19.44 12.23 8.27
CA PRO A 155 -19.71 10.90 8.77
C PRO A 155 -18.67 10.51 9.83
N ARG A 156 -18.92 9.43 10.57
CA ARG A 156 -17.89 8.87 11.42
C ARG A 156 -16.92 8.04 10.57
N LEU A 157 -15.78 8.65 10.30
CA LEU A 157 -14.72 8.12 9.45
C LEU A 157 -13.86 7.13 10.23
N ARG A 158 -13.44 6.05 9.60
CA ARG A 158 -12.73 4.93 10.25
C ARG A 158 -11.27 5.22 10.53
N ASN A 159 -10.64 6.04 9.69
CA ASN A 159 -9.20 6.26 9.72
C ASN A 159 -8.82 7.61 9.09
N ASP A 160 -7.54 7.98 9.19
CA ASP A 160 -7.03 9.27 8.73
C ASP A 160 -7.06 9.41 7.20
N TYR A 161 -6.95 8.29 6.48
CA TYR A 161 -7.15 8.27 5.03
C TYR A 161 -8.56 8.70 4.64
N GLU A 162 -9.60 8.04 5.16
CA GLU A 162 -10.99 8.39 4.89
C GLU A 162 -11.28 9.85 5.26
N ARG A 163 -10.78 10.30 6.42
CA ARG A 163 -10.89 11.70 6.86
C ARG A 163 -10.27 12.66 5.86
N SER A 164 -9.02 12.43 5.48
CA SER A 164 -8.33 13.30 4.52
C SER A 164 -9.01 13.34 3.15
N LYS A 165 -9.61 12.22 2.70
CA LYS A 165 -10.35 12.15 1.44
C LYS A 165 -11.71 12.84 1.51
N TRP A 166 -12.44 12.71 2.62
CA TRP A 166 -13.69 13.44 2.82
C TRP A 166 -13.46 14.95 2.86
N GLU A 167 -12.42 15.41 3.58
CA GLU A 167 -12.06 16.83 3.64
C GLU A 167 -11.65 17.38 2.27
N ALA A 168 -10.83 16.65 1.53
CA ALA A 168 -10.45 17.02 0.17
C ALA A 168 -11.65 17.02 -0.80
N GLU A 169 -12.54 16.04 -0.70
CA GLU A 169 -13.75 15.97 -1.50
C GLU A 169 -14.68 17.15 -1.23
N LYS A 170 -14.82 17.57 0.03
CA LYS A 170 -15.56 18.77 0.40
C LYS A 170 -14.99 20.02 -0.27
N LEU A 171 -13.67 20.18 -0.30
CA LEU A 171 -13.02 21.31 -1.01
C LEU A 171 -13.35 21.29 -2.50
N VAL A 172 -13.29 20.11 -3.14
CA VAL A 172 -13.61 19.95 -4.56
C VAL A 172 -15.08 20.26 -4.82
N TRP A 173 -15.99 19.77 -3.97
CA TRP A 173 -17.42 20.02 -4.12
C TRP A 173 -17.77 21.49 -3.97
N GLU A 174 -17.27 22.16 -2.91
CA GLU A 174 -17.50 23.59 -2.69
C GLU A 174 -16.94 24.46 -3.83
N TRP A 175 -15.79 24.07 -4.39
CA TRP A 175 -15.24 24.71 -5.58
C TRP A 175 -16.12 24.42 -6.82
N GLY A 176 -16.56 23.18 -6.97
CA GLY A 176 -17.47 22.74 -8.03
C GLY A 176 -18.82 23.45 -8.02
N CYS A 177 -19.40 23.72 -6.86
CA CYS A 177 -20.64 24.50 -6.75
C CYS A 177 -20.47 25.95 -7.24
N LYS A 178 -19.26 26.51 -7.16
CA LYS A 178 -18.96 27.87 -7.63
C LYS A 178 -18.65 27.93 -9.13
N HIS A 179 -18.12 26.85 -9.70
CA HIS A 179 -17.58 26.84 -11.06
C HIS A 179 -18.32 25.93 -12.04
N GLY A 180 -19.13 24.97 -11.56
CA GLY A 180 -19.97 24.08 -12.38
C GLY A 180 -19.23 22.96 -13.12
N ILE A 181 -17.95 22.74 -12.85
CA ILE A 181 -17.06 21.90 -13.69
C ILE A 181 -16.36 20.77 -12.93
N ALA A 182 -16.79 20.45 -11.69
CA ALA A 182 -16.14 19.44 -10.86
C ALA A 182 -16.87 18.09 -10.91
N THR A 183 -16.16 17.03 -11.27
CA THR A 183 -16.66 15.65 -11.21
C THR A 183 -15.89 14.86 -10.17
N ILE A 184 -16.60 14.23 -9.24
CA ILE A 184 -16.01 13.40 -8.18
C ILE A 184 -16.28 11.93 -8.52
N CYS A 185 -15.22 11.15 -8.69
CA CYS A 185 -15.29 9.71 -8.91
C CYS A 185 -14.86 8.96 -7.64
N ARG A 186 -15.72 8.12 -7.09
CA ARG A 186 -15.51 7.39 -5.84
C ARG A 186 -15.36 5.88 -6.11
N PRO A 187 -14.15 5.39 -6.42
CA PRO A 187 -13.90 3.96 -6.48
C PRO A 187 -14.03 3.28 -5.10
N SER A 188 -14.49 2.03 -5.06
CA SER A 188 -14.41 1.18 -3.86
C SER A 188 -13.03 0.51 -3.74
N ILE A 189 -12.95 -0.70 -3.17
CA ILE A 189 -11.67 -1.40 -2.99
C ILE A 189 -11.14 -1.81 -4.36
N LEU A 190 -10.13 -1.08 -4.84
CA LEU A 190 -9.40 -1.44 -6.05
C LEU A 190 -8.64 -2.75 -5.83
N PHE A 191 -8.82 -3.67 -6.76
CA PHE A 191 -8.15 -4.96 -6.78
C PHE A 191 -7.43 -5.20 -8.11
N GLY A 192 -6.66 -6.28 -8.19
CA GLY A 192 -5.84 -6.57 -9.36
C GLY A 192 -6.65 -6.62 -10.66
N HIS A 193 -5.96 -6.48 -11.78
CA HIS A 193 -6.57 -6.48 -13.10
C HIS A 193 -7.42 -7.74 -13.33
N SER A 194 -8.65 -7.57 -13.83
CA SER A 194 -9.64 -8.65 -13.97
C SER A 194 -9.12 -9.88 -14.75
N ALA A 195 -8.45 -9.66 -15.88
CA ALA A 195 -7.93 -10.72 -16.75
C ALA A 195 -6.56 -11.27 -16.33
N THR A 196 -5.63 -10.42 -15.89
CA THR A 196 -4.22 -10.81 -15.65
C THR A 196 -3.89 -11.04 -14.18
N GLY A 197 -4.73 -10.57 -13.26
CA GLY A 197 -4.45 -10.54 -11.81
C GLY A 197 -3.48 -9.44 -11.39
N ARG A 198 -2.95 -8.64 -12.32
CA ARG A 198 -1.84 -7.71 -12.06
C ARG A 198 -2.21 -6.67 -11.01
N ALA A 199 -1.36 -6.57 -9.98
CA ALA A 199 -1.40 -5.51 -8.98
C ALA A 199 -0.04 -4.81 -8.92
N SER A 200 0.00 -3.49 -8.85
CA SER A 200 1.26 -2.74 -8.66
C SER A 200 1.46 -2.28 -7.21
N ALA A 201 0.51 -2.62 -6.35
CA ALA A 201 0.54 -2.38 -4.91
C ALA A 201 -0.41 -3.36 -4.22
N THR A 202 0.02 -3.92 -3.09
CA THR A 202 -0.76 -4.87 -2.28
C THR A 202 -1.08 -4.24 -0.91
N LYS A 203 -2.09 -3.38 -0.89
CA LYS A 203 -2.62 -2.72 0.33
C LYS A 203 -4.04 -3.20 0.63
N GLY A 204 -4.60 -2.79 1.77
CA GLY A 204 -5.99 -3.08 2.12
C GLY A 204 -6.25 -4.59 2.17
N LEU A 205 -7.20 -5.08 1.35
CA LEU A 205 -7.60 -6.49 1.34
C LEU A 205 -6.44 -7.46 1.02
N TYR A 206 -5.41 -7.03 0.28
CA TYR A 206 -4.22 -7.85 0.08
C TYR A 206 -3.45 -8.12 1.39
N LEU A 207 -3.51 -7.23 2.39
CA LEU A 207 -2.89 -7.46 3.70
C LEU A 207 -3.64 -8.53 4.49
N VAL A 208 -4.95 -8.64 4.30
CA VAL A 208 -5.77 -9.73 4.86
C VAL A 208 -5.37 -11.05 4.19
N ALA A 209 -5.27 -11.07 2.85
CA ALA A 209 -4.81 -12.27 2.13
C ALA A 209 -3.39 -12.69 2.56
N ARG A 210 -2.51 -11.72 2.79
CA ARG A 210 -1.15 -11.97 3.29
C ARG A 210 -1.14 -12.48 4.73
N ALA A 211 -2.02 -11.97 5.59
CA ALA A 211 -2.21 -12.50 6.94
C ALA A 211 -2.66 -13.97 6.89
N THR A 212 -3.60 -14.29 5.99
CA THR A 212 -4.04 -15.67 5.74
C THR A 212 -2.91 -16.57 5.24
N GLU A 213 -2.03 -16.07 4.35
CA GLU A 213 -0.84 -16.81 3.91
C GLU A 213 0.11 -17.13 5.08
N ILE A 214 0.36 -16.15 5.96
CA ILE A 214 1.25 -16.32 7.11
C ILE A 214 0.68 -17.38 8.07
N LEU A 215 -0.63 -17.34 8.32
CA LEU A 215 -1.32 -18.39 9.09
C LEU A 215 -1.14 -19.77 8.45
N ALA A 216 -1.36 -19.88 7.14
CA ALA A 216 -1.22 -21.14 6.42
C ALA A 216 0.20 -21.72 6.55
N ARG A 217 1.23 -20.89 6.37
CA ARG A 217 2.64 -21.30 6.52
C ARG A 217 2.97 -21.73 7.95
N ALA A 218 2.41 -21.05 8.96
CA ALA A 218 2.62 -21.45 10.35
C ALA A 218 2.05 -22.84 10.65
N MET A 219 0.97 -23.25 9.96
CA MET A 219 0.38 -24.58 10.09
C MET A 219 1.23 -25.68 9.44
N ASP A 220 1.93 -25.41 8.34
CA ASP A 220 2.77 -26.41 7.67
C ASP A 220 3.98 -26.86 8.53
N THR A 221 4.40 -26.04 9.50
CA THR A 221 5.61 -26.27 10.31
C THR A 221 5.38 -27.12 11.57
N LYS A 222 4.13 -27.31 11.98
CA LYS A 222 3.79 -28.08 13.18
C LYS A 222 2.84 -29.19 12.75
N ASN A 223 3.07 -30.43 13.20
CA ASN A 223 2.10 -31.54 13.12
C ASN A 223 0.85 -31.25 13.99
N SER A 224 0.23 -30.07 13.82
CA SER A 224 -0.81 -29.50 14.66
C SER A 224 -2.16 -29.59 13.94
N LEU A 225 -3.18 -29.90 14.74
CA LEU A 225 -4.64 -29.81 14.52
C LEU A 225 -5.09 -29.42 13.10
N ASN A 226 -5.96 -30.26 12.54
CA ASN A 226 -6.69 -30.08 11.28
C ASN A 226 -6.68 -28.63 10.76
N ARG A 227 -5.86 -28.35 9.73
CA ARG A 227 -5.65 -27.02 9.12
C ARG A 227 -6.95 -26.31 8.66
N HIS A 228 -8.06 -27.04 8.64
CA HIS A 228 -9.40 -26.56 8.33
C HIS A 228 -10.27 -26.24 9.57
N GLN A 229 -9.70 -26.27 10.78
CA GLN A 229 -10.39 -26.02 12.05
C GLN A 229 -9.59 -25.07 12.95
N ILE A 230 -8.97 -24.04 12.36
CA ILE A 230 -8.22 -23.02 13.09
C ILE A 230 -9.19 -22.19 13.93
N PRO A 231 -8.99 -22.05 15.26
CA PRO A 231 -9.84 -21.20 16.10
C PRO A 231 -9.49 -19.72 15.86
N LEU A 232 -10.02 -19.11 14.81
CA LEU A 232 -9.75 -17.71 14.45
C LEU A 232 -11.05 -16.88 14.50
N ARG A 233 -11.17 -15.96 15.46
CA ARG A 233 -12.23 -14.95 15.47
C ARG A 233 -11.88 -13.80 14.52
N ILE A 234 -12.71 -13.60 13.50
CA ILE A 234 -12.62 -12.48 12.55
C ILE A 234 -13.66 -11.43 12.96
N LEU A 235 -13.19 -10.34 13.56
CA LEU A 235 -14.05 -9.23 13.97
C LEU A 235 -14.81 -8.62 12.78
N GLY A 236 -16.14 -8.62 12.87
CA GLY A 236 -17.02 -8.10 11.83
C GLY A 236 -18.14 -9.07 11.47
N ARG A 237 -18.79 -8.80 10.35
CA ARG A 237 -19.99 -9.50 9.89
C ARG A 237 -19.74 -10.20 8.56
N GLY A 238 -19.98 -11.50 8.51
CA GLY A 238 -19.81 -12.31 7.30
C GLY A 238 -20.83 -11.99 6.21
N ASP A 239 -22.05 -11.61 6.58
CA ASP A 239 -23.14 -11.26 5.66
C ASP A 239 -23.02 -9.84 5.05
N ALA A 240 -22.12 -9.01 5.60
CA ALA A 240 -21.88 -7.67 5.10
C ALA A 240 -21.14 -7.67 3.76
N THR A 241 -21.45 -6.69 2.91
CA THR A 241 -20.87 -6.51 1.58
C THR A 241 -19.40 -6.10 1.64
N CYS A 242 -18.59 -6.71 0.77
CA CYS A 242 -17.20 -6.36 0.51
C CYS A 242 -17.10 -5.80 -0.91
N ASN A 243 -17.22 -4.48 -1.07
CA ASN A 243 -17.26 -3.86 -2.39
C ASN A 243 -15.86 -3.78 -3.01
N ILE A 244 -15.58 -4.70 -3.93
CA ILE A 244 -14.31 -4.84 -4.63
C ILE A 244 -14.52 -4.63 -6.12
N VAL A 245 -13.65 -3.81 -6.75
CA VAL A 245 -13.65 -3.55 -8.20
C VAL A 245 -12.27 -3.81 -8.81
N PRO A 246 -12.18 -4.47 -9.98
CA PRO A 246 -10.93 -4.57 -10.73
C PRO A 246 -10.40 -3.19 -11.16
N VAL A 247 -9.09 -2.98 -11.05
CA VAL A 247 -8.47 -1.68 -11.35
C VAL A 247 -8.62 -1.25 -12.80
N ASP A 248 -8.61 -2.19 -13.75
CA ASP A 248 -8.84 -1.96 -15.18
C ASP A 248 -10.26 -1.47 -15.44
N TRP A 249 -11.26 -2.12 -14.85
CA TRP A 249 -12.66 -1.67 -14.96
C TRP A 249 -12.85 -0.28 -14.36
N ALA A 250 -12.29 -0.02 -13.18
CA ALA A 250 -12.38 1.29 -12.53
C ALA A 250 -11.69 2.38 -13.35
N ALA A 251 -10.51 2.11 -13.92
CA ALA A 251 -9.80 3.07 -14.76
C ALA A 251 -10.59 3.41 -16.03
N GLN A 252 -11.15 2.40 -16.71
CA GLN A 252 -11.96 2.57 -17.90
C GLN A 252 -13.15 3.51 -17.63
N HIS A 253 -13.90 3.25 -16.56
CA HIS A 253 -15.10 4.05 -16.23
C HIS A 253 -14.74 5.47 -15.81
N ILE A 254 -13.69 5.65 -15.01
CA ILE A 254 -13.23 7.01 -14.63
C ILE A 254 -12.74 7.78 -15.86
N ALA A 255 -12.06 7.12 -16.80
CA ALA A 255 -11.62 7.77 -18.04
C ALA A 255 -12.81 8.15 -18.94
N GLN A 256 -13.81 7.28 -19.08
CA GLN A 256 -15.06 7.59 -19.78
C GLN A 256 -15.76 8.80 -19.15
N ILE A 257 -16.01 8.76 -17.83
CA ILE A 257 -16.60 9.86 -17.08
C ILE A 257 -15.80 11.15 -17.31
N ALA A 258 -14.46 11.09 -17.30
CA ALA A 258 -13.62 12.26 -17.51
C ALA A 258 -13.74 12.84 -18.93
N LEU A 259 -13.89 11.98 -19.95
CA LEU A 259 -13.99 12.39 -21.36
C LEU A 259 -15.40 12.79 -21.78
N ASP A 260 -16.42 12.49 -20.98
CA ASP A 260 -17.80 12.92 -21.24
C ASP A 260 -17.95 14.46 -21.21
N ASN A 261 -19.05 14.97 -21.76
CA ASN A 261 -19.36 16.41 -21.72
C ASN A 261 -20.40 16.71 -20.64
N ALA A 262 -20.06 16.44 -19.37
CA ALA A 262 -20.92 16.85 -18.26
C ALA A 262 -20.92 18.38 -18.12
N SER A 263 -22.11 18.99 -18.12
CA SER A 263 -22.29 20.44 -17.98
C SER A 263 -22.42 20.92 -16.52
N GLU A 264 -22.43 19.99 -15.56
CA GLU A 264 -22.66 20.26 -14.15
C GLU A 264 -21.74 19.44 -13.25
N SER A 265 -21.55 19.93 -12.02
CA SER A 265 -20.78 19.22 -11.01
C SER A 265 -21.51 17.96 -10.54
N THR A 266 -20.79 16.83 -10.50
CA THR A 266 -21.39 15.49 -10.40
C THR A 266 -20.59 14.59 -9.46
N VAL A 267 -21.25 13.60 -8.87
CA VAL A 267 -20.66 12.55 -8.04
C VAL A 267 -20.99 11.20 -8.65
N HIS A 268 -19.99 10.33 -8.77
CA HIS A 268 -20.14 8.99 -9.32
C HIS A 268 -19.51 7.96 -8.38
N HIS A 269 -20.21 6.87 -8.11
CA HIS A 269 -19.68 5.70 -7.44
C HIS A 269 -19.17 4.70 -8.49
N VAL A 270 -17.87 4.43 -8.45
CA VAL A 270 -17.20 3.43 -9.30
C VAL A 270 -17.06 2.16 -8.48
N THR A 271 -18.20 1.49 -8.27
CA THR A 271 -18.37 0.41 -7.30
C THR A 271 -19.02 -0.80 -7.93
N ASN A 272 -18.80 -1.98 -7.35
CA ASN A 272 -19.38 -3.22 -7.84
C ASN A 272 -20.89 -3.29 -7.48
N PRO A 273 -21.79 -3.45 -8.47
CA PRO A 273 -23.24 -3.56 -8.22
C PRO A 273 -23.65 -4.88 -7.57
N ASP A 274 -22.87 -5.94 -7.76
CA ASP A 274 -23.05 -7.26 -7.13
C ASP A 274 -21.79 -7.61 -6.33
N PRO A 275 -21.53 -6.90 -5.21
CA PRO A 275 -20.32 -7.12 -4.42
C PRO A 275 -20.40 -8.47 -3.70
N PRO A 276 -19.27 -9.21 -3.57
CA PRO A 276 -19.23 -10.37 -2.70
C PRO A 276 -19.47 -9.96 -1.24
N THR A 277 -19.82 -10.92 -0.40
CA THR A 277 -19.87 -10.73 1.06
C THR A 277 -18.47 -10.94 1.69
N HIS A 278 -18.27 -10.50 2.93
CA HIS A 278 -17.06 -10.84 3.67
C HIS A 278 -16.90 -12.35 3.86
N GLN A 279 -18.02 -13.08 3.98
CA GLN A 279 -18.04 -14.54 4.03
C GLN A 279 -17.55 -15.17 2.72
N ASP A 280 -17.95 -14.63 1.57
CA ASP A 280 -17.46 -15.10 0.27
C ASP A 280 -15.94 -14.92 0.18
N VAL A 281 -15.45 -13.72 0.49
CA VAL A 281 -14.01 -13.39 0.43
C VAL A 281 -13.20 -14.27 1.38
N LYS A 282 -13.68 -14.46 2.62
CA LYS A 282 -13.07 -15.39 3.57
C LYS A 282 -12.99 -16.80 3.00
N THR A 283 -14.10 -17.31 2.45
CA THR A 283 -14.18 -18.65 1.88
C THR A 283 -13.22 -18.80 0.70
N TRP A 284 -13.06 -17.77 -0.13
CA TRP A 284 -12.11 -17.78 -1.24
C TRP A 284 -10.66 -17.81 -0.76
N LEU A 285 -10.33 -17.03 0.28
CA LEU A 285 -8.99 -17.02 0.88
C LEU A 285 -8.64 -18.35 1.54
N GLU A 286 -9.55 -18.89 2.36
CA GLU A 286 -9.40 -20.19 3.00
C GLU A 286 -9.20 -21.31 1.97
N ALA A 287 -10.01 -21.31 0.90
CA ALA A 287 -9.86 -22.29 -0.17
C ALA A 287 -8.58 -22.11 -1.01
N TYR A 288 -8.08 -20.87 -1.15
CA TYR A 288 -6.85 -20.60 -1.89
C TYR A 288 -5.60 -21.04 -1.12
N PHE A 289 -5.55 -20.75 0.18
CA PHE A 289 -4.42 -21.09 1.05
C PHE A 289 -4.52 -22.48 1.69
N ASP A 290 -5.56 -23.24 1.34
CA ASP A 290 -5.85 -24.56 1.89
C ASP A 290 -5.93 -24.52 3.42
N ILE A 291 -6.64 -23.55 4.01
CA ILE A 291 -6.87 -23.50 5.46
C ILE A 291 -8.35 -23.30 5.76
N GLY A 292 -8.74 -23.31 7.03
CA GLY A 292 -10.13 -23.09 7.41
C GLY A 292 -10.35 -22.99 8.90
N GLY A 293 -11.60 -22.69 9.27
CA GLY A 293 -12.04 -22.62 10.66
C GLY A 293 -12.21 -21.21 11.20
N GLY A 294 -11.81 -20.18 10.44
CA GLY A 294 -12.11 -18.80 10.82
C GLY A 294 -13.62 -18.59 10.94
N GLN A 295 -14.05 -17.74 11.86
CA GLN A 295 -15.45 -17.40 12.07
C GLN A 295 -15.60 -15.91 12.32
N PHE A 296 -16.59 -15.29 11.68
CA PHE A 296 -16.93 -13.91 11.97
C PHE A 296 -17.49 -13.79 13.39
N SER A 297 -17.15 -12.71 14.08
CA SER A 297 -17.51 -12.47 15.47
C SER A 297 -17.84 -11.01 15.72
N ASP A 298 -18.85 -10.78 16.57
CA ASP A 298 -19.26 -9.45 17.04
C ASP A 298 -18.40 -8.93 18.21
N ALA A 299 -17.29 -9.61 18.53
CA ALA A 299 -16.37 -9.17 19.57
C ALA A 299 -15.80 -7.76 19.30
N THR A 300 -15.33 -7.12 20.37
CA THR A 300 -14.72 -5.80 20.32
C THR A 300 -13.20 -5.89 20.20
N TRP A 301 -12.56 -4.75 19.88
CA TRP A 301 -11.11 -4.64 19.89
C TRP A 301 -10.66 -3.86 21.14
N PRO A 302 -9.55 -4.25 21.80
CA PRO A 302 -8.76 -5.47 21.56
C PRO A 302 -9.55 -6.74 21.89
N LEU A 303 -9.18 -7.86 21.25
CA LEU A 303 -9.78 -9.16 21.56
C LEU A 303 -9.48 -9.56 23.01
N GLU A 304 -10.48 -10.08 23.71
CA GLU A 304 -10.30 -10.73 25.01
C GLU A 304 -9.66 -12.11 24.81
N ASP A 305 -8.56 -12.34 25.53
CA ASP A 305 -7.74 -13.56 25.50
C ASP A 305 -7.44 -14.06 24.06
N PRO A 306 -6.66 -13.29 23.26
CA PRO A 306 -6.35 -13.70 21.90
C PRO A 306 -5.49 -14.96 21.91
N ASN A 307 -5.80 -15.88 21.01
CA ASN A 307 -4.94 -17.03 20.78
C ASN A 307 -3.83 -16.69 19.75
N HIS A 308 -2.82 -17.56 19.65
CA HIS A 308 -1.68 -17.31 18.77
C HIS A 308 -2.04 -17.11 17.28
N TYR A 309 -3.11 -17.74 16.78
CA TYR A 309 -3.57 -17.53 15.40
C TYR A 309 -4.20 -16.15 15.23
N GLU A 310 -4.93 -15.67 16.24
CA GLU A 310 -5.49 -14.33 16.24
C GLU A 310 -4.37 -13.28 16.28
N ASP A 311 -3.36 -13.47 17.13
CA ASP A 311 -2.18 -12.58 17.15
C ASP A 311 -1.49 -12.53 15.77
N LEU A 312 -1.29 -13.69 15.16
CA LEU A 312 -0.62 -13.80 13.85
C LEU A 312 -1.45 -13.15 12.74
N PHE A 313 -2.75 -13.39 12.71
CA PHE A 313 -3.67 -12.79 11.75
C PHE A 313 -3.72 -11.27 11.89
N TYR A 314 -3.92 -10.77 13.11
CA TYR A 314 -4.10 -9.35 13.37
C TYR A 314 -2.79 -8.55 13.28
N SER A 315 -1.62 -9.19 13.31
CA SER A 315 -0.34 -8.52 13.02
C SER A 315 -0.32 -7.75 11.68
N LEU A 316 -1.09 -8.21 10.69
CA LEU A 316 -1.30 -7.54 9.40
C LEU A 316 -2.77 -7.17 9.14
N GLY A 317 -3.69 -8.03 9.55
CA GLY A 317 -5.12 -7.91 9.26
C GLY A 317 -5.83 -6.78 10.02
N ASN A 318 -5.24 -6.29 11.13
CA ASN A 318 -5.87 -5.28 11.99
C ASN A 318 -6.19 -3.97 11.23
N ILE A 319 -5.42 -3.63 10.21
CA ILE A 319 -5.62 -2.42 9.39
C ILE A 319 -6.98 -2.42 8.66
N CYS A 320 -7.55 -3.59 8.38
CA CYS A 320 -8.84 -3.72 7.68
C CYS A 320 -10.01 -4.08 8.61
N ARG A 321 -9.75 -4.25 9.92
CA ARG A 321 -10.74 -4.73 10.90
C ARG A 321 -12.06 -3.96 10.85
N ASP A 322 -12.00 -2.64 10.84
CA ASP A 322 -13.19 -1.79 10.93
C ASP A 322 -14.00 -1.73 9.62
N TYR A 323 -13.44 -2.23 8.51
CA TYR A 323 -14.15 -2.37 7.24
C TYR A 323 -15.11 -3.58 7.25
N PHE A 324 -14.82 -4.61 8.04
CA PHE A 324 -15.66 -5.82 8.09
C PHE A 324 -16.97 -5.67 8.86
N ARG A 325 -17.17 -4.54 9.55
CA ARG A 325 -18.31 -4.33 10.45
C ARG A 325 -19.58 -3.84 9.73
N HIS A 326 -19.45 -3.21 8.58
CA HIS A 326 -20.55 -2.51 7.92
C HIS A 326 -20.78 -3.02 6.49
N GLY A 327 -22.02 -3.37 6.16
CA GLY A 327 -22.44 -3.76 4.81
C GLY A 327 -22.91 -2.56 4.01
N LEU A 328 -21.97 -1.77 3.50
CA LEU A 328 -22.28 -0.61 2.65
C LEU A 328 -22.70 -1.07 1.25
N THR A 329 -23.81 -0.53 0.76
CA THR A 329 -24.22 -0.64 -0.65
C THR A 329 -24.22 0.74 -1.27
N PHE A 330 -23.87 0.82 -2.54
CA PHE A 330 -23.73 2.09 -3.24
C PHE A 330 -24.68 2.11 -4.41
N GLU A 331 -25.45 3.20 -4.55
CA GLU A 331 -26.00 3.55 -5.86
C GLU A 331 -24.83 3.71 -6.82
N SER A 332 -24.88 3.09 -8.00
CA SER A 332 -23.84 3.25 -9.01
C SER A 332 -24.49 3.33 -10.37
N ARG A 333 -24.58 4.53 -10.94
CA ARG A 333 -25.11 4.70 -12.30
C ARG A 333 -24.16 4.13 -13.34
N CYS A 334 -22.86 4.13 -13.03
CA CYS A 334 -21.83 3.49 -13.85
C CYS A 334 -22.03 1.97 -13.98
N ALA A 335 -22.66 1.34 -12.99
CA ALA A 335 -22.89 -0.09 -13.01
C ALA A 335 -24.10 -0.55 -13.86
N ALA A 336 -24.93 0.39 -14.34
CA ALA A 336 -26.10 0.08 -15.16
C ALA A 336 -25.75 -0.59 -16.50
N GLU A 337 -24.50 -0.43 -16.96
CA GLU A 337 -23.99 -1.01 -18.21
C GLU A 337 -23.49 -2.46 -18.05
N ILE A 338 -23.39 -2.97 -16.83
CA ILE A 338 -22.93 -4.34 -16.57
C ILE A 338 -24.07 -5.31 -16.89
N PRO A 339 -23.89 -6.27 -17.82
CA PRO A 339 -24.92 -7.24 -18.15
C PRO A 339 -25.38 -8.02 -16.92
N THR A 340 -26.69 -8.20 -16.78
CA THR A 340 -27.29 -8.96 -15.68
C THR A 340 -26.64 -10.34 -15.54
N GLY A 341 -26.16 -10.66 -14.34
CA GLY A 341 -25.53 -11.94 -14.03
C GLY A 341 -24.01 -12.01 -14.24
N ARG A 342 -23.36 -10.97 -14.80
CA ARG A 342 -21.89 -10.90 -14.87
C ARG A 342 -21.34 -10.23 -13.61
N ARG A 343 -20.56 -10.96 -12.83
CA ARG A 343 -19.83 -10.41 -11.68
C ARG A 343 -18.55 -9.71 -12.14
N LEU A 344 -18.26 -8.55 -11.55
CA LEU A 344 -16.98 -7.86 -11.77
C LEU A 344 -15.81 -8.60 -11.13
N ILE A 345 -16.08 -9.31 -10.03
CA ILE A 345 -15.12 -10.16 -9.35
C ILE A 345 -15.80 -11.45 -8.90
N ASP A 346 -15.09 -12.55 -9.05
CA ASP A 346 -15.49 -13.88 -8.64
C ASP A 346 -14.30 -14.61 -8.02
N ARG A 347 -14.52 -15.85 -7.60
CA ARG A 347 -13.48 -16.65 -6.96
C ARG A 347 -12.24 -16.81 -7.84
N GLU A 348 -12.41 -16.96 -9.14
CA GLU A 348 -11.30 -17.23 -10.06
C GLU A 348 -10.45 -15.98 -10.33
N SER A 349 -11.08 -14.86 -10.64
CA SER A 349 -10.40 -13.56 -10.81
C SER A 349 -9.77 -13.10 -9.49
N PHE A 350 -10.44 -13.32 -8.35
CA PHE A 350 -9.85 -13.05 -7.04
C PHE A 350 -8.60 -13.89 -6.78
N ALA A 351 -8.66 -15.20 -7.00
CA ALA A 351 -7.52 -16.10 -6.83
C ALA A 351 -6.36 -15.74 -7.77
N ARG A 352 -6.65 -15.34 -9.01
CA ARG A 352 -5.65 -14.88 -9.98
C ARG A 352 -4.89 -13.66 -9.46
N CYS A 353 -5.57 -12.70 -8.84
CA CYS A 353 -4.94 -11.53 -8.22
C CYS A 353 -4.06 -11.91 -7.02
N ILE A 354 -4.50 -12.83 -6.16
CA ILE A 354 -3.69 -13.32 -5.03
C ILE A 354 -2.45 -14.05 -5.54
N LYS A 355 -2.61 -14.90 -6.57
CA LYS A 355 -1.48 -15.58 -7.22
C LYS A 355 -0.46 -14.59 -7.78
N TYR A 356 -0.91 -13.59 -8.53
CA TYR A 356 -0.01 -12.56 -9.05
C TYR A 356 0.73 -11.85 -7.91
N ALA A 357 0.02 -11.49 -6.83
CA ALA A 357 0.64 -10.89 -5.66
C ALA A 357 1.72 -11.81 -5.08
N GLN A 358 1.45 -13.10 -4.85
CA GLN A 358 2.46 -14.05 -4.35
C GLN A 358 3.65 -14.21 -5.29
N ASP A 359 3.42 -14.39 -6.60
CA ASP A 359 4.46 -14.56 -7.60
C ASP A 359 5.38 -13.32 -7.69
N THR A 360 4.85 -12.14 -7.38
CA THR A 360 5.60 -10.87 -7.29
C THR A 360 6.05 -10.52 -5.87
N ASN A 361 6.03 -11.50 -4.96
CA ASN A 361 6.39 -11.33 -3.54
C ASN A 361 5.64 -10.16 -2.88
N TRP A 362 4.33 -10.11 -3.06
CA TRP A 362 3.41 -9.07 -2.60
C TRP A 362 3.86 -7.67 -3.03
N CYS A 363 4.23 -7.53 -4.31
CA CYS A 363 4.72 -6.28 -4.88
C CYS A 363 5.88 -5.65 -4.09
N ARG A 364 6.64 -6.44 -3.32
CA ARG A 364 7.87 -5.99 -2.67
C ARG A 364 8.91 -5.79 -3.77
N THR A 365 9.09 -4.56 -4.20
CA THR A 365 10.10 -4.22 -5.20
C THR A 365 11.48 -4.62 -4.69
N SER A 366 12.10 -5.59 -5.37
CA SER A 366 13.57 -5.83 -5.35
C SER A 366 14.37 -4.56 -5.69
N ALA A 367 13.73 -3.55 -6.28
CA ALA A 367 14.29 -2.24 -6.57
C ALA A 367 14.40 -1.28 -5.36
N GLU A 368 13.70 -1.51 -4.24
CA GLU A 368 13.93 -0.72 -3.01
C GLU A 368 15.13 -1.24 -2.21
N THR A 369 15.55 -2.48 -2.48
CA THR A 369 16.79 -3.08 -1.97
C THR A 369 18.04 -2.42 -2.56
N PHE A 370 17.93 -1.68 -3.68
CA PHE A 370 19.04 -1.01 -4.35
C PHE A 370 19.48 0.32 -3.71
N GLU A 371 18.65 0.97 -2.89
CA GLU A 371 18.95 2.31 -2.34
C GLU A 371 19.85 2.30 -1.10
N LEU A 372 20.03 1.15 -0.45
CA LEU A 372 20.97 1.01 0.66
C LEU A 372 22.27 0.43 0.11
N ARG A 373 22.98 1.23 -0.70
CA ARG A 373 24.34 0.88 -1.13
C ARG A 373 25.19 0.60 0.12
N ARG A 374 25.45 -0.68 0.36
CA ARG A 374 26.42 -1.20 1.32
C ARG A 374 27.79 -0.58 1.01
N PRO A 375 28.60 -0.20 2.01
CA PRO A 375 30.03 -0.04 1.80
C PRO A 375 30.61 -1.34 1.21
N ALA A 376 31.50 -1.27 0.22
CA ALA A 376 32.17 -2.49 -0.27
C ALA A 376 32.95 -3.16 0.88
N GLY A 377 32.80 -4.48 1.07
CA GLY A 377 33.48 -5.24 2.15
C GLY A 377 32.51 -6.02 3.05
N ASN A 378 33.01 -6.68 4.10
CA ASN A 378 32.24 -7.51 5.05
C ASN A 378 31.07 -6.78 5.74
N PHE A 379 30.11 -7.51 6.31
CA PHE A 379 28.98 -6.92 7.02
C PHE A 379 29.47 -6.05 8.20
N ASP A 380 28.92 -4.85 8.35
CA ASP A 380 29.28 -3.92 9.42
C ASP A 380 28.06 -3.68 10.34
N PRO A 381 28.08 -4.19 11.60
CA PRO A 381 27.05 -3.93 12.59
C PRO A 381 26.80 -2.43 12.81
N LYS A 382 27.83 -1.58 12.74
CA LYS A 382 27.68 -0.13 12.91
C LYS A 382 26.80 0.46 11.82
N TRP A 383 27.10 0.15 10.56
CA TRP A 383 26.25 0.53 9.43
C TRP A 383 24.81 0.02 9.60
N TYR A 384 24.64 -1.24 10.04
CA TYR A 384 23.31 -1.81 10.23
C TYR A 384 22.48 -1.02 11.27
N PHE A 385 23.01 -0.84 12.49
CA PHE A 385 22.26 -0.18 13.55
C PHE A 385 22.13 1.34 13.34
N GLU A 386 23.17 2.01 12.85
CA GLU A 386 23.20 3.49 12.81
C GLU A 386 22.73 4.07 11.47
N ASN A 387 22.66 3.28 10.40
CA ASN A 387 22.27 3.77 9.07
C ASN A 387 21.13 2.98 8.45
N PHE A 388 21.20 1.65 8.48
CA PHE A 388 20.18 0.81 7.85
C PHE A 388 18.86 0.88 8.61
N LEU A 389 18.85 0.59 9.91
CA LEU A 389 17.61 0.60 10.72
C LEU A 389 16.90 1.97 10.71
N PRO A 390 17.57 3.12 10.96
CA PRO A 390 16.89 4.43 10.96
C PRO A 390 16.23 4.78 9.62
N ARG A 391 16.74 4.27 8.48
CA ARG A 391 16.19 4.53 7.14
C ARG A 391 15.10 3.56 6.74
N THR A 392 15.14 2.33 7.24
CA THR A 392 14.26 1.24 6.81
C THR A 392 13.08 1.05 7.75
N VAL A 393 13.27 1.17 9.07
CA VAL A 393 12.19 1.01 10.06
C VAL A 393 11.00 1.91 9.76
N PRO A 394 11.15 3.22 9.46
CA PRO A 394 10.00 4.08 9.14
C PRO A 394 9.18 3.62 7.92
N ARG A 395 9.82 2.88 7.00
CA ARG A 395 9.21 2.36 5.76
C ARG A 395 8.73 0.91 5.90
N SER A 396 8.94 0.32 7.06
CA SER A 396 8.66 -1.08 7.31
C SER A 396 7.29 -1.31 7.94
N ILE A 397 6.87 -2.57 7.99
CA ILE A 397 5.68 -2.94 8.73
C ILE A 397 5.81 -2.60 10.22
N ILE A 398 7.04 -2.55 10.76
CA ILE A 398 7.30 -2.18 12.16
C ILE A 398 6.71 -0.80 12.47
N SER A 399 6.79 0.15 11.54
CA SER A 399 6.29 1.52 11.76
C SER A 399 4.77 1.61 11.89
N GLN A 400 4.05 0.51 11.65
CA GLN A 400 2.60 0.38 11.76
C GLN A 400 2.18 -0.41 13.03
N VAL A 401 3.13 -0.86 13.86
CA VAL A 401 2.85 -1.62 15.08
C VAL A 401 2.78 -0.68 16.28
N ASP A 402 1.59 -0.17 16.58
CA ASP A 402 1.35 0.76 17.71
C ASP A 402 1.75 0.19 19.08
N GLU A 403 1.63 -1.14 19.27
CA GLU A 403 2.01 -1.78 20.52
C GLU A 403 3.53 -1.87 20.71
N LEU A 404 4.33 -1.58 19.68
CA LEU A 404 5.78 -1.64 19.78
C LEU A 404 6.34 -0.38 20.44
N THR A 405 6.40 -0.40 21.76
CA THR A 405 7.13 0.58 22.57
C THR A 405 8.14 -0.15 23.44
N ALA A 406 9.42 -0.06 23.09
CA ALA A 406 10.49 -0.80 23.75
C ALA A 406 11.84 -0.10 23.68
N ILE A 407 12.66 -0.25 24.73
CA ILE A 407 14.07 0.16 24.72
C ILE A 407 14.91 -1.12 24.72
N VAL A 408 15.53 -1.42 23.58
CA VAL A 408 16.20 -2.69 23.33
C VAL A 408 17.69 -2.48 23.19
N LYS A 409 18.48 -3.25 23.93
CA LYS A 409 19.93 -3.28 23.78
C LYS A 409 20.36 -4.46 22.92
N TYR A 410 21.24 -4.22 21.96
CA TYR A 410 21.90 -5.25 21.17
C TYR A 410 23.39 -5.23 21.51
N THR A 411 23.92 -6.36 21.97
CA THR A 411 25.35 -6.55 22.24
C THR A 411 25.90 -7.58 21.26
N ILE A 412 26.84 -7.15 20.43
CA ILE A 412 27.45 -8.00 19.39
C ILE A 412 28.88 -8.32 19.79
N THR A 413 29.24 -9.59 19.77
CA THR A 413 30.59 -10.09 20.12
C THR A 413 31.26 -10.76 18.91
N GLY A 414 32.59 -10.67 18.79
CA GLY A 414 33.33 -11.28 17.68
C GLY A 414 34.25 -10.30 16.94
N PRO A 415 34.53 -10.53 15.64
CA PRO A 415 35.48 -9.74 14.85
C PRO A 415 35.15 -8.24 14.79
N VAL A 416 33.85 -7.91 14.80
CA VAL A 416 33.34 -6.56 14.97
C VAL A 416 32.37 -6.57 16.14
N SER A 417 32.83 -6.08 17.30
CA SER A 417 32.04 -6.01 18.53
C SER A 417 31.48 -4.62 18.76
N GLY A 418 30.29 -4.53 19.35
CA GLY A 418 29.69 -3.25 19.72
C GLY A 418 28.40 -3.41 20.50
N CYS A 419 27.89 -2.28 20.98
CA CYS A 419 26.65 -2.22 21.74
C CYS A 419 25.80 -1.05 21.25
N TRP A 420 24.55 -1.34 20.89
CA TRP A 420 23.58 -0.36 20.41
C TRP A 420 22.29 -0.45 21.23
N VAL A 421 21.78 0.70 21.68
CA VAL A 421 20.49 0.79 22.36
C VAL A 421 19.51 1.48 21.41
N CYS A 422 18.50 0.73 20.97
CA CYS A 422 17.46 1.20 20.06
C CYS A 422 16.19 1.53 20.86
N ARG A 423 15.66 2.73 20.69
CA ARG A 423 14.41 3.15 21.32
C ARG A 423 13.27 3.16 20.31
N PHE A 424 12.28 2.30 20.54
CA PHE A 424 11.06 2.23 19.78
C PHE A 424 9.89 2.82 20.57
N GLU A 425 9.06 3.62 19.90
CA GLU A 425 7.79 4.13 20.43
C GLU A 425 6.73 4.03 19.33
N LYS A 426 5.64 3.29 19.60
CA LYS A 426 4.56 3.01 18.65
C LYS A 426 5.07 2.62 17.25
N GLY A 427 6.01 1.68 17.20
CA GLY A 427 6.59 1.18 15.96
C GLY A 427 7.67 2.07 15.34
N GLN A 428 7.85 3.29 15.81
CA GLN A 428 8.87 4.22 15.30
C GLN A 428 10.20 3.99 16.02
N LEU A 429 11.30 3.85 15.28
CA LEU A 429 12.65 3.92 15.83
C LEU A 429 13.03 5.38 16.02
N LEU A 430 13.06 5.84 17.26
CA LEU A 430 13.31 7.24 17.60
C LEU A 430 14.80 7.58 17.62
N ASP A 431 15.61 6.70 18.20
CA ASP A 431 17.06 6.89 18.28
C ASP A 431 17.81 5.56 18.47
N VAL A 432 19.10 5.61 18.15
CA VAL A 432 20.08 4.54 18.34
C VAL A 432 21.28 5.14 19.08
N HIS A 433 21.55 4.65 20.30
CA HIS A 433 22.64 5.13 21.15
C HIS A 433 23.79 4.12 21.22
N THR A 434 25.03 4.62 21.26
CA THR A 434 26.24 3.83 21.50
C THR A 434 26.94 4.32 22.78
N GLY A 435 27.18 3.43 23.74
CA GLY A 435 28.03 3.74 24.91
C GLY A 435 27.32 4.36 26.13
N VAL A 436 28.10 5.04 26.98
CA VAL A 436 27.68 5.53 28.30
C VAL A 436 26.76 6.75 28.17
N GLY A 437 25.57 6.69 28.78
CA GLY A 437 24.52 7.72 28.68
C GLY A 437 23.26 7.27 27.94
N SER A 438 23.24 6.03 27.41
CA SER A 438 22.05 5.45 26.76
C SER A 438 20.88 5.27 27.75
N PRO A 439 19.62 5.40 27.30
CA PRO A 439 18.46 5.09 28.13
C PRO A 439 18.50 3.64 28.62
N ARG A 440 17.97 3.40 29.83
CA ARG A 440 18.01 2.07 30.45
C ARG A 440 17.21 1.06 29.59
N PRO A 441 17.83 0.00 29.07
CA PRO A 441 17.13 -0.99 28.27
C PRO A 441 16.17 -1.80 29.14
N GLN A 442 15.03 -2.18 28.56
CA GLN A 442 14.07 -3.08 29.17
C GLN A 442 14.54 -4.54 29.04
N PHE A 443 15.19 -4.86 27.92
CA PHE A 443 15.82 -6.15 27.68
C PHE A 443 17.00 -6.01 26.71
N GLU A 444 17.84 -7.05 26.66
CA GLU A 444 19.05 -7.13 25.86
C GLU A 444 19.09 -8.43 25.05
N TYR A 445 19.46 -8.31 23.77
CA TYR A 445 19.86 -9.42 22.92
C TYR A 445 21.38 -9.44 22.78
N ARG A 446 22.01 -10.56 23.15
CA ARG A 446 23.44 -10.79 22.91
C ARG A 446 23.63 -11.80 21.80
N LEU A 447 24.33 -11.43 20.74
CA LEU A 447 24.60 -12.31 19.60
C LEU A 447 26.09 -12.27 19.24
N SER A 448 26.60 -13.36 18.69
CA SER A 448 27.87 -13.31 17.98
C SER A 448 27.73 -12.54 16.65
N TYR A 449 28.83 -12.06 16.10
CA TYR A 449 28.87 -11.42 14.78
C TYR A 449 28.29 -12.35 13.69
N ASP A 450 28.67 -13.63 13.71
CA ASP A 450 28.22 -14.60 12.72
C ASP A 450 26.73 -14.90 12.85
N ASP A 451 26.22 -15.01 14.08
CA ASP A 451 24.79 -15.20 14.30
C ASP A 451 23.98 -13.94 13.92
N LEU A 452 24.50 -12.74 14.17
CA LEU A 452 23.88 -11.51 13.66
C LEU A 452 23.83 -11.53 12.13
N VAL A 453 24.92 -11.91 11.46
CA VAL A 453 24.98 -12.05 9.99
C VAL A 453 23.95 -13.05 9.50
N ASP A 454 23.84 -14.23 10.11
CA ASP A 454 22.87 -15.26 9.74
C ASP A 454 21.43 -14.76 9.91
N VAL A 455 21.15 -14.03 11.01
CA VAL A 455 19.83 -13.44 11.28
C VAL A 455 19.47 -12.37 10.25
N VAL A 456 20.31 -11.36 10.07
CA VAL A 456 20.00 -10.22 9.18
C VAL A 456 19.97 -10.63 7.70
N SER A 457 20.67 -11.70 7.33
CA SER A 457 20.65 -12.28 5.99
C SER A 457 19.56 -13.34 5.75
N ARG A 458 18.75 -13.64 6.78
CA ARG A 458 17.71 -14.67 6.77
C ARG A 458 18.24 -16.10 6.54
N LYS A 459 19.51 -16.35 6.79
CA LYS A 459 20.02 -17.74 6.81
C LYS A 459 19.45 -18.50 7.99
N ARG A 460 19.18 -17.81 9.12
CA ARG A 460 18.52 -18.38 10.30
C ARG A 460 17.54 -17.39 10.92
N PRO A 461 16.36 -17.83 11.41
CA PRO A 461 15.47 -16.99 12.19
C PRO A 461 16.10 -16.61 13.53
N LEU A 462 15.83 -15.39 14.00
CA LEU A 462 16.30 -14.91 15.31
C LEU A 462 15.88 -15.83 16.46
N GLN A 463 14.66 -16.35 16.40
CA GLN A 463 14.12 -17.32 17.38
C GLN A 463 14.98 -18.58 17.50
N GLU A 464 15.45 -19.12 16.37
CA GLU A 464 16.25 -20.34 16.33
C GLU A 464 17.61 -20.15 17.00
N VAL A 465 18.26 -19.00 16.77
CA VAL A 465 19.57 -18.68 17.38
C VAL A 465 19.49 -18.67 18.90
N PHE A 466 18.38 -18.18 19.48
CA PHE A 466 18.15 -18.22 20.92
C PHE A 466 17.85 -19.64 21.43
N PHE A 467 17.03 -20.42 20.74
CA PHE A 467 16.72 -21.81 21.16
C PHE A 467 17.94 -22.73 21.12
N LEU A 468 18.85 -22.52 20.17
CA LEU A 468 20.10 -23.26 20.07
C LEU A 468 21.16 -22.79 21.09
N GLY A 469 20.85 -21.82 21.94
CA GLY A 469 21.78 -21.28 22.94
C GLY A 469 22.97 -20.52 22.35
N ARG A 470 22.86 -20.07 21.10
CA ARG A 470 23.93 -19.33 20.40
C ARG A 470 23.85 -17.82 20.66
N ALA A 471 22.71 -17.36 21.16
CA ALA A 471 22.46 -16.00 21.60
C ALA A 471 21.76 -15.98 22.96
N GLU A 472 21.90 -14.88 23.72
CA GLU A 472 21.29 -14.72 25.04
C GLU A 472 20.23 -13.62 25.04
N MET A 473 19.11 -13.85 25.73
CA MET A 473 18.12 -12.83 26.08
C MET A 473 18.23 -12.50 27.57
N LEU A 474 18.29 -11.22 27.92
CA LEU A 474 18.39 -10.76 29.31
C LEU A 474 17.39 -9.65 29.60
N GLY A 475 16.94 -9.51 30.85
CA GLY A 475 15.97 -8.49 31.28
C GLY A 475 14.53 -8.98 31.16
N ASP A 476 13.63 -8.16 30.61
CA ASP A 476 12.23 -8.52 30.38
C ASP A 476 12.09 -9.53 29.22
N ILE A 477 12.19 -10.82 29.54
CA ILE A 477 12.17 -11.93 28.58
C ILE A 477 10.84 -12.00 27.83
N GLU A 478 9.71 -11.68 28.47
CA GLU A 478 8.39 -11.73 27.83
C GLU A 478 8.31 -10.70 26.70
N ARG A 479 8.74 -9.46 26.95
CA ARG A 479 8.83 -8.44 25.91
C ARG A 479 9.86 -8.77 24.84
N ALA A 480 10.98 -9.36 25.23
CA ALA A 480 11.99 -9.83 24.29
C ALA A 480 11.43 -10.89 23.33
N LEU A 481 10.61 -11.83 23.82
CA LEU A 481 9.97 -12.84 22.98
C LEU A 481 8.90 -12.25 22.05
N LYS A 482 8.09 -11.29 22.54
CA LYS A 482 7.10 -10.56 21.72
C LYS A 482 7.73 -9.79 20.55
N MET A 483 8.99 -9.39 20.69
CA MET A 483 9.75 -8.66 19.67
C MET A 483 10.33 -9.52 18.55
N VAL A 484 10.55 -10.81 18.80
CA VAL A 484 11.12 -11.74 17.81
C VAL A 484 10.32 -11.84 16.51
N PRO A 485 8.98 -12.04 16.51
CA PRO A 485 8.20 -12.11 15.26
C PRO A 485 8.21 -10.78 14.50
N ILE A 486 8.22 -9.65 15.22
CA ILE A 486 8.29 -8.30 14.62
C ILE A 486 9.62 -8.10 13.90
N ILE A 487 10.73 -8.42 14.54
CA ILE A 487 12.07 -8.35 13.94
C ILE A 487 12.19 -9.33 12.77
N THR A 488 11.66 -10.54 12.91
CA THR A 488 11.66 -11.56 11.84
C THR A 488 10.91 -11.05 10.61
N GLU A 489 9.74 -10.44 10.80
CA GLU A 489 8.97 -9.89 9.69
C GLU A 489 9.65 -8.68 9.04
N PHE A 490 10.30 -7.83 9.83
CA PHE A 490 11.13 -6.76 9.30
C PHE A 490 12.27 -7.27 8.45
N LEU A 491 12.97 -8.32 8.89
CA LEU A 491 14.05 -8.94 8.13
C LEU A 491 13.53 -9.66 6.87
N ASN A 492 12.30 -10.18 6.91
CA ASN A 492 11.62 -10.68 5.71
C ASN A 492 11.32 -9.56 4.70
N GLN A 493 11.04 -8.35 5.19
CA GLN A 493 10.79 -7.18 4.35
C GLN A 493 12.09 -6.55 3.82
N PHE A 494 13.13 -6.51 4.65
CA PHE A 494 14.41 -5.86 4.36
C PHE A 494 15.60 -6.78 4.70
N PRO A 495 15.82 -7.85 3.92
CA PRO A 495 16.96 -8.72 4.15
C PRO A 495 18.27 -8.03 3.81
N VAL A 496 19.31 -8.29 4.60
CA VAL A 496 20.67 -7.79 4.35
C VAL A 496 21.47 -8.85 3.61
N THR A 497 21.95 -8.54 2.40
CA THR A 497 22.85 -9.44 1.67
C THR A 497 24.26 -9.39 2.25
N CYS A 498 24.63 -10.42 3.01
CA CYS A 498 25.98 -10.61 3.55
C CYS A 498 26.77 -11.54 2.62
N SER A 499 27.90 -11.08 2.10
CA SER A 499 28.79 -11.91 1.28
C SER A 499 29.42 -12.98 2.18
N GLY A 500 29.01 -14.23 2.00
CA GLY A 500 29.76 -15.39 2.48
C GLY A 500 30.98 -15.60 1.59
N ASN A 501 31.94 -16.36 2.10
CA ASN A 501 33.22 -16.67 1.50
C ASN A 501 33.11 -17.59 0.25
N ASP A 502 32.25 -17.27 -0.73
CA ASP A 502 32.15 -18.00 -1.99
C ASP A 502 33.20 -17.48 -3.00
N ALA A 503 34.46 -17.63 -2.63
CA ALA A 503 35.59 -17.54 -3.55
C ALA A 503 36.06 -18.96 -3.89
N ALA A 504 35.26 -19.70 -4.66
CA ALA A 504 35.73 -20.91 -5.38
C ALA A 504 34.73 -21.36 -6.47
N VAL A 505 34.36 -20.48 -7.40
CA VAL A 505 34.15 -20.91 -8.79
C VAL A 505 34.93 -19.94 -9.65
N SER A 506 36.21 -20.27 -9.85
CA SER A 506 37.07 -19.65 -10.84
C SER A 506 36.50 -19.92 -12.23
N CYS A 507 35.76 -18.97 -12.78
CA CYS A 507 35.76 -18.77 -14.23
C CYS A 507 37.09 -18.09 -14.58
N THR A 508 38.10 -18.88 -14.89
CA THR A 508 39.13 -18.51 -15.88
C THR A 508 38.36 -18.27 -17.20
N GLY A 509 38.26 -17.06 -17.76
CA GLY A 509 39.35 -16.33 -18.44
C GLY A 509 39.86 -17.17 -19.61
N GLU A 510 39.88 -16.79 -20.88
CA GLU A 510 39.67 -15.55 -21.63
C GLU A 510 39.78 -15.96 -23.13
N ALA A 511 39.29 -15.13 -24.06
CA ALA A 511 39.70 -15.03 -25.47
C ALA A 511 39.59 -16.27 -26.41
N CYS A 512 38.52 -16.33 -27.20
CA CYS A 512 38.54 -16.19 -28.68
C CYS A 512 37.13 -16.09 -29.24
#